data_AF-A0A413Q920-F1
#
_entry.id   AF-A0A413Q920-F1
#
_cell.length_a   1.000
_cell.length_b   1.000
_cell.length_c   1.000
_cell.angle_alpha   90.00
_cell.angle_beta   90.00
_cell.angle_gamma   90.00
#
_symmetry.space_group_name_H-M   'P 1'
#
loop_
_entity.id
_entity.type
_entity.pdbx_description
1 polymer ?
#
loop_
_entity_poly.entity_id
_entity_poly.type
_entity_poly.pdbx_seq_one_letter_code
_entity_poly.pdbx_strand_id
1 'polypeptide(L)'
;MTKNMSTSYTFAQNESISPRQLYRLYVFNLLGVGTLLLPNNLAKLGKYGFISIALGVFMAWLFMWIVSEVRERSRTIYDRSLDKTTYAKILIYDLIIAIYELSQAAFLAWIFVKLIRDSLIPDESFTVVLLVIMLVCAYALSGGVECRARVYEVVFFFVLIPLAAMLLFAISDVRFDYLMIKDRVGVDFGIADIFAGAYYVFAASISVFNILFVRERTASQIRWSVSKAILTYAGILFLLYAVLLGSFGKYSLSEIEFPAVVLMSDVQIKGSFFKRADALMLSVWFFTLFSVLNMSLYYAVLRCENFAENTRKVIFTFNKNQHSCSNKQFGSDRQKSHDEEKSTMRSWCIIFVIAVTVTLAYILESGGEIVKKYLGFLLCIAIPVIVVLTIGLMLTGCSAVELEERCFPTLAAVDVVAVDTDEITDKEVTGKEVTDYKAYVIHRDDLANKNSGYIEFYYNMDKSYEPEYADDIKTAVDNFEERLSQKADTNHLKVILIGKTLRNDKAAYSDFMEYCKTSKKFPRNTYVCIADDINDIFDNMGDYYEQKINKENHEKDEPIITLGTLLDDYTNESYEKS
;
A
#
# COMPACT_ATOMS: atom_id res chain seq x y z
N MET A 1 23.10 39.78 27.44
CA MET A 1 23.72 39.46 26.14
C MET A 1 24.33 38.07 26.25
N THR A 2 23.50 37.05 26.07
CA THR A 2 23.90 35.63 26.04
C THR A 2 22.98 34.97 25.03
N LYS A 3 23.47 34.90 23.80
CA LYS A 3 22.77 34.35 22.64
C LYS A 3 22.94 32.84 22.71
N ASN A 4 21.90 32.12 23.13
CA ASN A 4 21.87 30.66 23.08
C ASN A 4 21.89 30.21 21.61
N MET A 5 23.09 29.99 21.08
CA MET A 5 23.34 29.21 19.88
C MET A 5 23.18 27.72 20.23
N SER A 6 21.97 27.19 20.13
CA SER A 6 21.76 25.73 20.09
C SER A 6 20.45 25.38 19.38
N THR A 7 20.13 26.07 18.29
CA THR A 7 19.00 25.75 17.41
C THR A 7 19.52 25.63 15.98
N SER A 8 20.35 24.62 15.76
CA SER A 8 20.70 24.14 14.44
C SER A 8 20.62 22.62 14.49
N TYR A 9 20.02 22.02 13.47
CA TYR A 9 19.78 20.58 13.26
C TYR A 9 18.43 20.00 13.71
N THR A 10 17.34 20.63 13.27
CA THR A 10 16.07 19.94 12.99
C THR A 10 15.46 20.52 11.71
N PHE A 11 16.20 20.45 10.60
CA PHE A 11 15.57 20.53 9.29
C PHE A 11 14.91 19.18 9.03
N ALA A 12 13.58 19.17 9.14
CA ALA A 12 12.62 18.13 8.71
C ALA A 12 13.22 16.93 7.96
N GLN A 13 13.63 15.89 8.70
CA GLN A 13 13.80 14.54 8.12
C GLN A 13 12.41 13.89 8.08
N ASN A 14 11.58 14.24 7.10
CA ASN A 14 10.29 13.58 6.91
C ASN A 14 10.41 12.18 6.25
N GLU A 15 11.64 11.69 6.03
CA GLU A 15 11.92 10.46 5.26
C GLU A 15 11.23 10.41 3.88
N SER A 16 10.73 11.55 3.40
CA SER A 16 9.90 11.66 2.21
C SER A 16 10.77 11.81 0.97
N ILE A 17 10.51 11.00 -0.06
CA ILE A 17 11.34 10.95 -1.28
C ILE A 17 10.54 11.53 -2.44
N SER A 18 11.15 12.37 -3.27
CA SER A 18 10.52 12.91 -4.49
C SER A 18 10.22 11.80 -5.51
N PRO A 19 9.15 11.88 -6.33
CA PRO A 19 8.90 10.92 -7.41
C PRO A 19 10.09 10.72 -8.36
N ARG A 20 10.85 11.81 -8.62
CA ARG A 20 12.07 11.75 -9.44
C ARG A 20 13.19 10.96 -8.76
N GLN A 21 13.36 11.15 -7.47
CA GLN A 21 14.35 10.44 -6.65
C GLN A 21 13.98 8.96 -6.53
N LEU A 22 12.69 8.65 -6.36
CA LEU A 22 12.19 7.28 -6.33
C LEU A 22 12.46 6.55 -7.65
N TYR A 23 12.14 7.19 -8.79
CA TYR A 23 12.46 6.66 -10.11
C TYR A 23 13.95 6.33 -10.26
N ARG A 24 14.84 7.29 -9.96
CA ARG A 24 16.30 7.11 -10.10
C ARG A 24 16.82 6.00 -9.19
N LEU A 25 16.38 5.97 -7.94
CA LEU A 25 16.78 4.94 -6.98
C LEU A 25 16.40 3.53 -7.45
N TYR A 26 15.17 3.34 -7.95
CA TYR A 26 14.75 2.05 -8.48
C TYR A 26 15.46 1.64 -9.76
N VAL A 27 15.85 2.59 -10.63
CA VAL A 27 16.70 2.28 -11.79
C VAL A 27 18.01 1.65 -11.35
N PHE A 28 18.69 2.21 -10.35
CA PHE A 28 19.93 1.64 -9.81
C PHE A 28 19.73 0.26 -9.16
N ASN A 29 18.66 0.11 -8.38
CA ASN A 29 18.37 -1.15 -7.68
C ASN A 29 18.07 -2.31 -8.66
N LEU A 30 17.43 -2.02 -9.80
CA LEU A 30 17.13 -3.02 -10.82
C LEU A 30 18.34 -3.34 -11.70
N LEU A 31 19.14 -2.33 -12.06
CA LEU A 31 20.27 -2.51 -12.97
C LEU A 31 21.38 -3.41 -12.40
N GLY A 32 21.68 -3.32 -11.11
CA GLY A 32 22.85 -3.96 -10.51
C GLY A 32 22.96 -5.46 -10.79
N VAL A 33 22.13 -6.26 -10.13
CA VAL A 33 22.12 -7.72 -10.33
C VAL A 33 21.61 -8.09 -11.72
N GLY A 34 20.63 -7.34 -12.22
CA GLY A 34 19.97 -7.63 -13.50
C GLY A 34 20.93 -7.61 -14.69
N THR A 35 21.77 -6.59 -14.80
CA THR A 35 22.71 -6.48 -15.94
C THR A 35 23.93 -7.39 -15.83
N LEU A 36 24.33 -7.78 -14.61
CA LEU A 36 25.50 -8.64 -14.39
C LEU A 36 25.20 -10.12 -14.63
N LEU A 37 24.11 -10.62 -14.04
CA LEU A 37 23.88 -12.07 -13.95
C LEU A 37 22.84 -12.60 -14.95
N LEU A 38 21.89 -11.77 -15.38
CA LEU A 38 20.83 -12.24 -16.27
C LEU A 38 21.34 -12.61 -17.67
N PRO A 39 22.26 -11.86 -18.31
CA PRO A 39 22.67 -12.19 -19.67
C PRO A 39 23.27 -13.60 -19.80
N ASN A 40 24.08 -14.03 -18.83
CA ASN A 40 24.63 -15.39 -18.80
C ASN A 40 23.51 -16.44 -18.77
N ASN A 41 22.58 -16.32 -17.83
CA ASN A 41 21.52 -17.31 -17.64
C ASN A 41 20.55 -17.35 -18.83
N LEU A 42 20.24 -16.18 -19.40
CA LEU A 42 19.37 -16.05 -20.56
C LEU A 42 20.05 -16.52 -21.86
N ALA A 43 21.38 -16.51 -21.94
CA ALA A 43 22.12 -16.99 -23.10
C ALA A 43 21.83 -18.45 -23.43
N LYS A 44 21.49 -19.28 -22.42
CA LYS A 44 21.08 -20.68 -22.62
C LYS A 44 19.88 -20.80 -23.58
N LEU A 45 19.00 -19.80 -23.57
CA LEU A 45 17.80 -19.72 -24.41
C LEU A 45 18.05 -19.05 -25.78
N GLY A 46 19.22 -18.42 -25.98
CA GLY A 46 19.54 -17.69 -27.20
C GLY A 46 18.46 -16.65 -27.56
N LYS A 47 17.90 -16.73 -28.77
CA LYS A 47 16.87 -15.79 -29.24
C LYS A 47 15.64 -15.72 -28.32
N TYR A 48 15.25 -16.84 -27.68
CA TYR A 48 14.11 -16.87 -26.77
C TYR A 48 14.37 -16.11 -25.44
N GLY A 49 15.63 -15.72 -25.18
CA GLY A 49 16.00 -14.83 -24.08
C GLY A 49 15.31 -13.47 -24.17
N PHE A 50 15.11 -12.92 -25.38
CA PHE A 50 14.38 -11.64 -25.55
C PHE A 50 12.92 -11.73 -25.10
N ILE A 51 12.24 -12.83 -25.43
CA ILE A 51 10.86 -13.09 -25.01
C ILE A 51 10.80 -13.28 -23.50
N SER A 52 11.79 -13.98 -22.94
CA SER A 52 11.93 -14.19 -21.49
C SER A 52 12.13 -12.86 -20.74
N ILE A 53 12.94 -11.94 -21.28
CA ILE A 53 13.11 -10.59 -20.73
C ILE A 53 11.77 -9.84 -20.74
N ALA A 54 11.08 -9.80 -21.88
CA ALA A 54 9.81 -9.10 -22.01
C ALA A 54 8.76 -9.65 -21.03
N LEU A 55 8.64 -10.98 -20.93
CA LEU A 55 7.70 -11.63 -20.05
C LEU A 55 8.04 -11.42 -18.56
N GLY A 56 9.32 -11.53 -18.18
CA GLY A 56 9.76 -11.32 -16.80
C GLY A 56 9.62 -9.87 -16.34
N VAL A 57 9.88 -8.90 -17.22
CA VAL A 57 9.61 -7.47 -16.98
C VAL A 57 8.11 -7.23 -16.82
N PHE A 58 7.28 -7.86 -17.65
CA PHE A 58 5.83 -7.76 -17.51
C PHE A 58 5.35 -8.33 -16.16
N MET A 59 5.88 -9.48 -15.74
CA MET A 59 5.61 -10.03 -14.40
C MET A 59 6.04 -9.07 -13.28
N ALA A 60 7.21 -8.44 -13.39
CA ALA A 60 7.68 -7.47 -12.41
C ALA A 60 6.79 -6.21 -12.36
N TRP A 61 6.32 -5.74 -13.52
CA TRP A 61 5.38 -4.63 -13.62
C TRP A 61 4.01 -4.96 -13.01
N LEU A 62 3.48 -6.15 -13.27
CA LEU A 62 2.24 -6.65 -12.66
C LEU A 62 2.39 -6.79 -11.15
N PHE A 63 3.51 -7.34 -10.69
CA PHE A 63 3.79 -7.46 -9.26
C PHE A 63 3.91 -6.09 -8.58
N MET A 64 4.59 -5.12 -9.21
CA MET A 64 4.62 -3.73 -8.75
C MET A 64 3.21 -3.16 -8.57
N TRP A 65 2.34 -3.39 -9.55
CA TRP A 65 0.94 -2.95 -9.49
C TRP A 65 0.23 -3.53 -8.27
N ILE A 66 0.30 -4.86 -8.08
CA ILE A 66 -0.27 -5.55 -6.90
C ILE A 66 0.27 -4.96 -5.60
N VAL A 67 1.58 -4.84 -5.46
CA VAL A 67 2.23 -4.31 -4.24
C VAL A 67 1.78 -2.88 -3.94
N SER A 68 1.65 -2.04 -4.97
CA SER A 68 1.20 -0.65 -4.80
C SER A 68 -0.23 -0.55 -4.26
N GLU A 69 -1.09 -1.48 -4.69
CA GLU A 69 -2.48 -1.57 -4.27
C GLU A 69 -2.60 -2.18 -2.86
N VAL A 70 -1.79 -3.20 -2.54
CA VAL A 70 -1.68 -3.76 -1.17
C VAL A 70 -1.33 -2.64 -0.21
N ARG A 71 -0.38 -1.77 -0.59
CA ARG A 71 0.09 -0.68 0.26
C ARG A 71 -1.00 0.35 0.56
N GLU A 72 -1.82 0.69 -0.43
CA GLU A 72 -2.92 1.64 -0.23
C GLU A 72 -3.95 1.07 0.75
N ARG A 73 -4.25 -0.23 0.64
CA ARG A 73 -5.12 -0.95 1.58
C ARG A 73 -4.49 -1.26 2.93
N SER A 74 -3.17 -1.37 3.04
CA SER A 74 -2.49 -1.70 4.30
C SER A 74 -2.21 -0.48 5.18
N ARG A 75 -2.13 0.72 4.59
CA ARG A 75 -2.04 1.98 5.34
C ARG A 75 -3.22 2.17 6.31
N THR A 76 -4.43 1.81 5.89
CA THR A 76 -5.62 1.81 6.75
C THR A 76 -5.56 0.74 7.84
N ILE A 77 -4.87 -0.39 7.60
CA ILE A 77 -4.76 -1.49 8.59
C ILE A 77 -3.75 -1.19 9.71
N TYR A 78 -2.66 -0.46 9.43
CA TYR A 78 -1.58 -0.22 10.40
C TYR A 78 -1.89 0.86 11.45
N ASP A 79 -2.90 1.71 11.21
CA ASP A 79 -3.34 2.78 12.13
C ASP A 79 -4.41 2.30 13.13
N ARG A 80 -4.92 1.07 12.96
CA ARG A 80 -5.99 0.52 13.80
C ARG A 80 -5.42 -0.08 15.08
N SER A 81 -6.03 0.20 16.23
CA SER A 81 -5.67 -0.40 17.53
C SER A 81 -5.70 -1.94 17.44
N LEU A 82 -4.53 -2.56 17.36
CA LEU A 82 -4.38 -3.97 17.01
C LEU A 82 -4.76 -4.89 18.18
N ASP A 83 -5.68 -5.81 17.91
CA ASP A 83 -5.92 -6.99 18.74
C ASP A 83 -4.63 -7.84 18.86
N LYS A 84 -4.45 -8.56 19.98
CA LYS A 84 -3.26 -9.37 20.29
C LYS A 84 -2.93 -10.38 19.18
N THR A 85 -3.96 -10.92 18.53
CA THR A 85 -3.84 -11.92 17.46
C THR A 85 -3.27 -11.33 16.17
N THR A 86 -3.58 -10.07 15.87
CA THR A 86 -3.09 -9.36 14.68
C THR A 86 -1.63 -8.95 14.86
N TYR A 87 -1.24 -8.63 16.09
CA TYR A 87 0.13 -8.28 16.43
C TYR A 87 1.14 -9.41 16.18
N ALA A 88 0.79 -10.63 16.58
CA ALA A 88 1.64 -11.81 16.36
C ALA A 88 1.84 -12.10 14.86
N LYS A 89 0.80 -11.90 14.03
CA LYS A 89 0.89 -12.07 12.56
C LYS A 89 1.84 -11.06 11.91
N ILE A 90 1.78 -9.79 12.34
CA ILE A 90 2.66 -8.73 11.84
C ILE A 90 4.13 -9.00 12.23
N LEU A 91 4.37 -9.45 13.47
CA LEU A 91 5.71 -9.84 13.91
C LEU A 91 6.32 -10.98 13.06
N ILE A 92 5.53 -12.01 12.75
CA ILE A 92 5.98 -13.12 11.90
C ILE A 92 6.30 -12.62 10.48
N TYR A 93 5.46 -11.74 9.94
CA TYR A 93 5.68 -11.14 8.62
C TYR A 93 6.98 -10.32 8.58
N ASP A 94 7.20 -9.45 9.57
CA ASP A 94 8.41 -8.64 9.68
C ASP A 94 9.67 -9.50 9.81
N LEU A 95 9.59 -10.60 10.56
CA LEU A 95 10.70 -11.55 10.73
C LEU A 95 11.06 -12.26 9.43
N ILE A 96 10.07 -12.74 8.67
CA ILE A 96 10.31 -13.44 7.39
C ILE A 96 11.00 -12.48 6.40
N ILE A 97 10.54 -11.24 6.32
CA ILE A 97 11.14 -10.24 5.44
C ILE A 97 12.54 -9.85 5.91
N ALA A 98 12.76 -9.70 7.22
CA ALA A 98 14.09 -9.43 7.75
C ALA A 98 15.10 -10.52 7.37
N ILE A 99 14.71 -11.80 7.51
CA ILE A 99 15.55 -12.95 7.12
C ILE A 99 15.84 -12.91 5.62
N TYR A 100 14.83 -12.62 4.79
CA TYR A 100 15.03 -12.49 3.36
C TYR A 100 15.99 -11.36 2.98
N GLU A 101 15.80 -10.15 3.54
CA GLU A 101 16.64 -9.00 3.22
C GLU A 101 18.08 -9.18 3.71
N LEU A 102 18.29 -9.82 4.88
CA LEU A 102 19.60 -10.22 5.36
C LEU A 102 20.29 -11.21 4.43
N SER A 103 19.52 -12.21 3.98
CA SER A 103 19.95 -13.22 3.03
C SER A 103 20.38 -12.55 1.72
N GLN A 104 19.51 -11.72 1.14
CA GLN A 104 19.78 -10.98 -0.09
C GLN A 104 21.00 -10.06 0.06
N ALA A 105 21.14 -9.34 1.18
CA ALA A 105 22.29 -8.49 1.45
C ALA A 105 23.60 -9.29 1.49
N ALA A 106 23.61 -10.49 2.08
CA ALA A 106 24.79 -11.34 2.11
C ALA A 106 25.22 -11.80 0.71
N PHE A 107 24.25 -12.20 -0.11
CA PHE A 107 24.50 -12.58 -1.51
C PHE A 107 25.04 -11.40 -2.34
N LEU A 108 24.45 -10.23 -2.17
CA LEU A 108 24.89 -9.00 -2.84
C LEU A 108 26.30 -8.59 -2.39
N ALA A 109 26.60 -8.66 -1.09
CA ALA A 109 27.93 -8.38 -0.57
C ALA A 109 28.97 -9.36 -1.14
N TRP A 110 28.65 -10.65 -1.21
CA TRP A 110 29.51 -11.67 -1.80
C TRP A 110 29.78 -11.38 -3.29
N ILE A 111 28.75 -11.14 -4.11
CA ILE A 111 28.93 -10.77 -5.54
C ILE A 111 29.76 -9.51 -5.68
N PHE A 112 29.52 -8.51 -4.83
CA PHE A 112 30.22 -7.24 -4.92
C PHE A 112 31.72 -7.42 -4.63
N VAL A 113 32.08 -8.12 -3.56
CA VAL A 113 33.48 -8.42 -3.25
C VAL A 113 34.11 -9.25 -4.36
N LYS A 114 33.40 -10.27 -4.87
CA LYS A 114 33.86 -11.12 -5.95
C LYS A 114 34.16 -10.30 -7.21
N LEU A 115 33.24 -9.43 -7.63
CA LEU A 115 33.42 -8.55 -8.79
C LEU A 115 34.67 -7.66 -8.65
N ILE A 116 34.90 -7.08 -7.46
CA ILE A 116 36.04 -6.20 -7.20
C ILE A 116 37.36 -6.95 -7.22
N ARG A 117 37.41 -8.16 -6.66
CA ARG A 117 38.60 -9.00 -6.72
C ARG A 117 38.88 -9.45 -8.14
N ASP A 118 37.87 -9.95 -8.85
CA ASP A 118 38.06 -10.49 -10.20
C ASP A 118 38.47 -9.39 -11.21
N SER A 119 38.01 -8.15 -11.01
CA SER A 119 38.15 -7.09 -12.03
C SER A 119 39.12 -5.95 -11.66
N LEU A 120 39.30 -5.65 -10.37
CA LEU A 120 39.97 -4.43 -9.93
C LEU A 120 41.24 -4.70 -9.11
N ILE A 121 41.16 -5.61 -8.12
CA ILE A 121 42.29 -5.93 -7.23
C ILE A 121 42.35 -7.45 -6.96
N PRO A 122 42.88 -8.25 -7.91
CA PRO A 122 42.89 -9.71 -7.85
C PRO A 122 43.67 -10.31 -6.67
N ASP A 123 44.74 -9.62 -6.25
CA ASP A 123 45.65 -10.13 -5.23
C ASP A 123 45.14 -9.89 -3.79
N GLU A 124 44.07 -9.12 -3.62
CA GLU A 124 43.56 -8.78 -2.28
C GLU A 124 42.67 -9.86 -1.68
N SER A 125 42.68 -9.92 -0.34
CA SER A 125 41.89 -10.90 0.41
C SER A 125 40.39 -10.54 0.42
N PHE A 126 39.53 -11.56 0.34
CA PHE A 126 38.08 -11.41 0.43
C PHE A 126 37.65 -10.63 1.68
N THR A 127 38.25 -10.97 2.82
CA THR A 127 37.90 -10.37 4.12
C THR A 127 38.16 -8.87 4.18
N VAL A 128 39.31 -8.40 3.67
CA VAL A 128 39.65 -6.97 3.70
C VAL A 128 38.68 -6.17 2.84
N VAL A 129 38.42 -6.63 1.61
CA VAL A 129 37.49 -5.97 0.69
C VAL A 129 36.06 -5.95 1.26
N LEU A 130 35.60 -7.07 1.83
CA LEU A 130 34.29 -7.16 2.48
C LEU A 130 34.17 -6.18 3.63
N LEU A 131 35.15 -6.12 4.54
CA LEU A 131 35.10 -5.23 5.71
C LEU A 131 35.06 -3.75 5.30
N VAL A 132 35.84 -3.36 4.29
CA VAL A 132 35.83 -1.98 3.76
C VAL A 132 34.46 -1.64 3.17
N ILE A 133 33.89 -2.50 2.32
CA ILE A 133 32.56 -2.28 1.73
C ILE A 133 31.49 -2.19 2.81
N MET A 134 31.53 -3.09 3.81
CA MET A 134 30.56 -3.11 4.90
C MET A 134 30.68 -1.88 5.81
N LEU A 135 31.89 -1.35 6.04
CA LEU A 135 32.10 -0.11 6.77
C LEU A 135 31.48 1.09 6.04
N VAL A 136 31.66 1.16 4.72
CA VAL A 136 31.04 2.22 3.89
C VAL A 136 29.51 2.07 3.90
N CYS A 137 28.98 0.84 3.84
CA CYS A 137 27.54 0.60 3.97
C CYS A 137 27.02 1.02 5.36
N ALA A 138 27.76 0.72 6.44
CA ALA A 138 27.41 1.15 7.81
C ALA A 138 27.24 2.66 7.89
N TYR A 139 28.19 3.40 7.31
CA TYR A 139 28.14 4.85 7.24
C TYR A 139 26.94 5.33 6.43
N ALA A 140 26.68 4.73 5.27
CA ALA A 140 25.54 5.11 4.42
C ALA A 140 24.16 4.85 5.09
N LEU A 141 24.02 3.79 5.90
CA LEU A 141 22.79 3.48 6.63
C LEU A 141 22.41 4.54 7.68
N SER A 142 23.40 5.27 8.21
CA SER A 142 23.15 6.36 9.17
C SER A 142 22.37 7.52 8.55
N GLY A 143 22.49 7.74 7.23
CA GLY A 143 21.84 8.85 6.53
C GLY A 143 20.35 8.64 6.18
N GLY A 144 19.81 7.43 6.39
CA GLY A 144 18.42 7.11 6.04
C GLY A 144 18.14 7.09 4.53
N VAL A 145 16.86 6.94 4.15
CA VAL A 145 16.48 6.79 2.74
C VAL A 145 16.63 8.07 1.94
N GLU A 146 16.42 9.22 2.57
CA GLU A 146 16.51 10.53 1.90
C GLU A 146 17.94 10.83 1.44
N CYS A 147 18.93 10.62 2.31
CA CYS A 147 20.33 10.80 1.95
C CYS A 147 20.72 9.89 0.77
N ARG A 148 20.33 8.61 0.85
CA ARG A 148 20.53 7.64 -0.23
C ARG A 148 19.91 8.14 -1.55
N ALA A 149 18.68 8.60 -1.50
CA ALA A 149 17.95 9.06 -2.68
C ALA A 149 18.62 10.29 -3.33
N ARG A 150 19.16 11.22 -2.53
CA ARG A 150 19.93 12.38 -3.01
C ARG A 150 21.27 11.98 -3.64
N VAL A 151 21.98 11.01 -3.06
CA VAL A 151 23.23 10.47 -3.65
C VAL A 151 22.96 9.89 -5.03
N TYR A 152 21.95 9.02 -5.15
CA TYR A 152 21.59 8.44 -6.45
C TYR A 152 20.96 9.44 -7.40
N GLU A 153 20.45 10.56 -6.92
CA GLU A 153 20.00 11.66 -7.77
C GLU A 153 21.17 12.29 -8.53
N VAL A 154 22.30 12.49 -7.84
CA VAL A 154 23.55 13.04 -8.40
C VAL A 154 24.26 12.01 -9.27
N VAL A 155 24.44 10.78 -8.75
CA VAL A 155 25.17 9.69 -9.42
C VAL A 155 24.46 9.21 -10.70
N PHE A 156 23.15 9.46 -10.84
CA PHE A 156 22.33 9.01 -11.98
C PHE A 156 22.96 9.26 -13.35
N PHE A 157 23.32 10.50 -13.65
CA PHE A 157 23.88 10.85 -14.96
C PHE A 157 25.31 10.35 -15.11
N PHE A 158 26.09 10.36 -14.03
CA PHE A 158 27.46 9.84 -14.03
C PHE A 158 27.54 8.34 -14.31
N VAL A 159 26.47 7.59 -14.04
CA VAL A 159 26.42 6.15 -14.31
C VAL A 159 25.72 5.83 -15.62
N LEU A 160 24.56 6.45 -15.91
CA LEU A 160 23.82 6.13 -17.13
C LEU A 160 24.49 6.66 -18.41
N ILE A 161 25.18 7.81 -18.37
CA ILE A 161 25.83 8.35 -19.57
C ILE A 161 26.97 7.43 -20.02
N PRO A 162 27.93 7.02 -19.16
CA PRO A 162 28.95 6.05 -19.56
C PRO A 162 28.37 4.71 -19.99
N LEU A 163 27.34 4.21 -19.29
CA LEU A 163 26.67 2.96 -19.68
C LEU A 163 26.03 3.06 -21.08
N ALA A 164 25.31 4.15 -21.37
CA ALA A 164 24.71 4.36 -22.68
C ALA A 164 25.76 4.55 -23.78
N ALA A 165 26.83 5.31 -23.51
CA ALA A 165 27.94 5.51 -24.44
C ALA A 165 28.66 4.19 -24.75
N MET A 166 28.96 3.38 -23.72
CA MET A 166 29.52 2.03 -23.86
C MET A 166 28.66 1.19 -24.79
N LEU A 167 27.37 1.09 -24.48
CA LEU A 167 26.46 0.27 -25.25
C LEU A 167 26.37 0.74 -26.72
N LEU A 168 26.44 2.06 -26.96
CA LEU A 168 26.46 2.62 -28.30
C LEU A 168 27.72 2.24 -29.07
N PHE A 169 28.90 2.29 -28.45
CA PHE A 169 30.14 1.85 -29.10
C PHE A 169 30.13 0.35 -29.36
N ALA A 170 29.64 -0.45 -28.41
CA ALA A 170 29.61 -1.90 -28.54
C ALA A 170 28.70 -2.39 -29.69
N ILE A 171 27.72 -1.59 -30.13
CA ILE A 171 26.88 -1.90 -31.29
C ILE A 171 27.72 -2.06 -32.57
N SER A 172 28.85 -1.35 -32.73
CA SER A 172 29.68 -1.51 -33.94
C SER A 172 30.35 -2.88 -34.05
N ASP A 173 30.50 -3.57 -32.92
CA ASP A 173 31.19 -4.85 -32.83
C ASP A 173 30.21 -6.05 -32.85
N VAL A 174 28.91 -5.76 -32.97
CA VAL A 174 27.84 -6.77 -33.01
C VAL A 174 27.82 -7.46 -34.37
N ARG A 175 27.95 -8.80 -34.34
CA ARG A 175 27.74 -9.64 -35.51
C ARG A 175 26.28 -10.10 -35.58
N PHE A 176 25.55 -9.60 -36.57
CA PHE A 176 24.14 -9.95 -36.77
C PHE A 176 23.91 -11.45 -37.00
N ASP A 177 24.92 -12.18 -37.49
CA ASP A 177 24.87 -13.63 -37.66
C ASP A 177 24.64 -14.38 -36.33
N TYR A 178 25.15 -13.84 -35.22
CA TYR A 178 24.97 -14.42 -33.88
C TYR A 178 23.62 -14.09 -33.25
N LEU A 179 22.98 -12.99 -33.69
CA LEU A 179 21.61 -12.67 -33.31
C LEU A 179 20.59 -13.52 -34.06
N MET A 180 20.93 -13.91 -35.29
CA MET A 180 20.07 -14.63 -36.22
C MET A 180 20.30 -16.15 -36.20
N ILE A 181 20.81 -16.70 -35.10
CA ILE A 181 21.03 -18.16 -34.98
C ILE A 181 19.75 -18.91 -35.38
N LYS A 182 19.77 -19.49 -36.59
CA LYS A 182 19.00 -20.69 -36.92
C LYS A 182 19.54 -21.73 -35.95
N ASP A 183 18.77 -22.05 -34.90
CA ASP A 183 19.12 -23.16 -34.03
C ASP A 183 19.49 -24.34 -34.94
N ARG A 184 20.73 -24.82 -34.82
CA ARG A 184 21.16 -26.00 -35.57
C ARG A 184 20.29 -27.15 -35.10
N VAL A 185 19.32 -27.52 -35.94
CA VAL A 185 18.57 -28.79 -35.95
C VAL A 185 17.99 -29.21 -34.59
N GLY A 186 16.70 -28.93 -34.39
CA GLY A 186 15.82 -29.82 -33.62
C GLY A 186 15.76 -29.71 -32.10
N VAL A 187 16.17 -28.59 -31.48
CA VAL A 187 15.85 -28.34 -30.07
C VAL A 187 14.59 -27.46 -30.00
N ASP A 188 13.43 -28.10 -29.94
CA ASP A 188 12.18 -27.41 -29.62
C ASP A 188 12.27 -26.90 -28.17
N PHE A 189 12.52 -25.60 -27.99
CA PHE A 189 12.42 -24.99 -26.68
C PHE A 189 10.97 -25.06 -26.20
N GLY A 190 10.77 -25.69 -25.06
CA GLY A 190 9.45 -25.75 -24.44
C GLY A 190 9.04 -24.38 -23.91
N ILE A 191 7.74 -24.11 -23.90
CA ILE A 191 7.16 -22.94 -23.24
C ILE A 191 7.68 -22.81 -21.79
N ALA A 192 7.92 -23.94 -21.12
CA ALA A 192 8.48 -24.00 -19.76
C ALA A 192 9.87 -23.34 -19.62
N ASP A 193 10.76 -23.48 -20.60
CA ASP A 193 12.10 -22.89 -20.55
C ASP A 193 12.06 -21.36 -20.67
N ILE A 194 11.12 -20.86 -21.47
CA ILE A 194 10.85 -19.42 -21.59
C ILE A 194 10.30 -18.87 -20.27
N PHE A 195 9.38 -19.60 -19.62
CA PHE A 195 8.88 -19.23 -18.31
C PHE A 195 9.97 -19.28 -17.24
N ALA A 196 10.87 -20.25 -17.27
CA ALA A 196 12.02 -20.30 -16.37
C ALA A 196 12.94 -19.08 -16.57
N GLY A 197 13.24 -18.73 -17.82
CA GLY A 197 13.97 -17.51 -18.18
C GLY A 197 13.30 -16.24 -17.65
N ALA A 198 11.99 -16.12 -17.86
CA ALA A 198 11.19 -15.00 -17.38
C ALA A 198 11.18 -14.93 -15.84
N TYR A 199 11.16 -16.07 -15.16
CA TYR A 199 11.23 -16.15 -13.71
C TYR A 199 12.56 -15.62 -13.16
N TYR A 200 13.70 -15.89 -13.81
CA TYR A 200 14.99 -15.30 -13.41
C TYR A 200 14.97 -13.77 -13.52
N VAL A 201 14.39 -13.22 -14.59
CA VAL A 201 14.27 -11.77 -14.81
C VAL A 201 13.35 -11.14 -13.76
N PHE A 202 12.23 -11.81 -13.45
CA PHE A 202 11.33 -11.42 -12.37
C PHE A 202 12.02 -11.45 -11.00
N ALA A 203 12.76 -12.54 -10.71
CA ALA A 203 13.50 -12.71 -9.47
C ALA A 203 14.58 -11.66 -9.27
N ALA A 204 15.30 -11.26 -10.32
CA ALA A 204 16.24 -10.14 -10.25
C ALA A 204 15.55 -8.78 -9.98
N SER A 205 14.26 -8.68 -10.30
CA SER A 205 13.43 -7.48 -10.11
C SER A 205 12.60 -7.52 -8.82
N ILE A 206 12.76 -8.56 -7.99
CA ILE A 206 11.91 -8.78 -6.80
C ILE A 206 11.95 -7.59 -5.83
N SER A 207 13.06 -6.86 -5.75
CA SER A 207 13.26 -5.68 -4.88
C SER A 207 12.21 -4.58 -5.06
N VAL A 208 11.40 -4.64 -6.12
CA VAL A 208 10.14 -3.89 -6.29
C VAL A 208 9.19 -4.06 -5.10
N PHE A 209 9.17 -5.20 -4.40
CA PHE A 209 8.27 -5.41 -3.26
C PHE A 209 8.47 -4.37 -2.12
N ASN A 210 9.68 -3.82 -1.99
CA ASN A 210 10.03 -2.82 -0.98
C ASN A 210 9.26 -1.49 -1.13
N ILE A 211 8.52 -1.31 -2.23
CA ILE A 211 7.55 -0.23 -2.40
C ILE A 211 6.56 -0.19 -1.24
N LEU A 212 6.18 -1.37 -0.72
CA LEU A 212 5.25 -1.51 0.41
C LEU A 212 5.63 -0.62 1.61
N PHE A 213 6.91 -0.30 1.73
CA PHE A 213 7.50 0.36 2.89
C PHE A 213 7.96 1.79 2.63
N VAL A 214 7.75 2.31 1.42
CA VAL A 214 8.00 3.72 1.12
C VAL A 214 6.97 4.57 1.87
N ARG A 215 7.43 5.47 2.74
CA ARG A 215 6.56 6.37 3.51
C ARG A 215 6.05 7.55 2.66
N GLU A 216 4.87 8.07 3.02
CA GLU A 216 4.34 9.38 2.62
C GLU A 216 4.12 9.65 1.11
N ARG A 217 3.56 8.68 0.37
CA ARG A 217 3.17 8.85 -1.04
C ARG A 217 1.88 8.11 -1.42
N THR A 218 1.14 8.67 -2.37
CA THR A 218 -0.05 8.07 -3.02
C THR A 218 0.35 6.93 -3.96
N ALA A 219 -0.48 5.89 -4.09
CA ALA A 219 -0.17 4.75 -4.94
C ALA A 219 0.05 5.13 -6.40
N SER A 220 -0.72 6.09 -6.94
CA SER A 220 -0.59 6.57 -8.32
C SER A 220 0.80 7.15 -8.64
N GLN A 221 1.37 7.95 -7.73
CA GLN A 221 2.70 8.56 -7.90
C GLN A 221 3.81 7.51 -7.87
N ILE A 222 3.68 6.52 -6.98
CA ILE A 222 4.58 5.37 -6.89
C ILE A 222 4.50 4.55 -8.17
N ARG A 223 3.30 4.16 -8.59
CA ARG A 223 3.06 3.38 -9.82
C ARG A 223 3.71 4.03 -11.03
N TRP A 224 3.51 5.33 -11.21
CA TRP A 224 4.09 6.07 -12.32
C TRP A 224 5.63 6.08 -12.28
N SER A 225 6.21 6.37 -11.11
CA SER A 225 7.66 6.49 -10.94
C SER A 225 8.38 5.16 -11.12
N VAL A 226 7.86 4.10 -10.50
CA VAL A 226 8.47 2.77 -10.58
C VAL A 226 8.21 2.11 -11.93
N SER A 227 7.03 2.31 -12.55
CA SER A 227 6.79 1.82 -13.93
C SER A 227 7.82 2.37 -14.92
N LYS A 228 8.14 3.67 -14.81
CA LYS A 228 9.20 4.29 -15.61
C LYS A 228 10.56 3.65 -15.35
N ALA A 229 10.87 3.32 -14.09
CA ALA A 229 12.14 2.67 -13.73
C ALA A 229 12.24 1.27 -14.32
N ILE A 230 11.17 0.47 -14.22
CA ILE A 230 11.08 -0.87 -14.81
C ILE A 230 11.23 -0.81 -16.33
N LEU A 231 10.60 0.15 -17.00
CA LEU A 231 10.73 0.31 -18.45
C LEU A 231 12.16 0.73 -18.87
N THR A 232 12.79 1.63 -18.10
CA THR A 232 14.19 2.04 -18.32
C THR A 232 15.13 0.84 -18.17
N TYR A 233 14.94 0.06 -17.11
CA TYR A 233 15.67 -1.18 -16.85
C TYR A 233 15.47 -2.19 -17.99
N ALA A 234 14.23 -2.39 -18.44
CA ALA A 234 13.91 -3.30 -19.54
C ALA A 234 14.61 -2.90 -20.84
N GLY A 235 14.60 -1.61 -21.19
CA GLY A 235 15.30 -1.10 -22.37
C GLY A 235 16.81 -1.32 -22.31
N ILE A 236 17.44 -1.01 -21.17
CA ILE A 236 18.88 -1.20 -20.98
C ILE A 236 19.24 -2.69 -21.01
N LEU A 237 18.48 -3.55 -20.31
CA LEU A 237 18.75 -4.99 -20.26
C LEU A 237 18.55 -5.63 -21.64
N PHE A 238 17.50 -5.25 -22.36
CA PHE A 238 17.24 -5.75 -23.71
C PHE A 238 18.38 -5.38 -24.66
N LEU A 239 18.82 -4.13 -24.64
CA LEU A 239 19.89 -3.65 -25.49
C LEU A 239 21.24 -4.27 -25.12
N LEU A 240 21.56 -4.35 -23.82
CA LEU A 240 22.75 -5.04 -23.32
C LEU A 240 22.76 -6.52 -23.74
N TYR A 241 21.63 -7.22 -23.61
CA TYR A 241 21.53 -8.62 -24.02
C TYR A 241 21.71 -8.79 -25.53
N ALA A 242 21.16 -7.89 -26.35
CA ALA A 242 21.38 -7.91 -27.79
C ALA A 242 22.86 -7.73 -28.16
N VAL A 243 23.53 -6.75 -27.54
CA VAL A 243 24.95 -6.51 -27.76
C VAL A 243 25.77 -7.74 -27.35
N LEU A 244 25.54 -8.26 -26.14
CA LEU A 244 26.26 -9.42 -25.62
C LEU A 244 26.09 -10.68 -26.48
N LEU A 245 24.85 -10.95 -26.90
CA LEU A 245 24.56 -12.09 -27.78
C LEU A 245 25.20 -11.90 -29.16
N GLY A 246 25.22 -10.67 -29.68
CA GLY A 246 25.84 -10.30 -30.94
C GLY A 246 27.37 -10.35 -30.95
N SER A 247 28.01 -10.06 -29.81
CA SER A 247 29.48 -10.07 -29.69
C SER A 247 30.02 -11.47 -29.40
N PHE A 248 29.50 -12.13 -28.35
CA PHE A 248 30.01 -13.43 -27.87
C PHE A 248 29.31 -14.65 -28.49
N GLY A 249 28.06 -14.51 -28.91
CA GLY A 249 27.22 -15.63 -29.33
C GLY A 249 26.71 -16.49 -28.17
N LYS A 250 25.72 -17.35 -28.45
CA LYS A 250 24.95 -18.12 -27.46
C LYS A 250 25.82 -18.92 -26.48
N TYR A 251 26.73 -19.75 -27.00
CA TYR A 251 27.48 -20.72 -26.21
C TYR A 251 28.51 -20.06 -25.30
N SER A 252 29.34 -19.18 -25.86
CA SER A 252 30.35 -18.45 -25.09
C SER A 252 29.70 -17.54 -24.03
N LEU A 253 28.60 -16.87 -24.38
CA LEU A 253 27.89 -16.00 -23.43
C LEU A 253 27.35 -16.78 -22.21
N SER A 254 26.97 -18.05 -22.38
CA SER A 254 26.46 -18.89 -21.29
C SER A 254 27.53 -19.39 -20.32
N GLU A 255 28.81 -19.31 -20.70
CA GLU A 255 29.94 -19.74 -19.87
C GLU A 255 30.60 -18.57 -19.11
N ILE A 256 30.51 -17.35 -19.64
CA ILE A 256 31.10 -16.16 -19.03
C ILE A 256 30.29 -15.74 -17.80
N GLU A 257 30.89 -15.74 -16.61
CA GLU A 257 30.19 -15.42 -15.35
C GLU A 257 29.66 -13.97 -15.30
N PHE A 258 30.46 -12.98 -15.72
CA PHE A 258 30.09 -11.56 -15.78
C PHE A 258 30.20 -11.00 -17.21
N PRO A 259 29.30 -11.34 -18.13
CA PRO A 259 29.47 -11.01 -19.55
C PRO A 259 29.54 -9.53 -19.85
N ALA A 260 28.76 -8.72 -19.13
CA ALA A 260 28.73 -7.27 -19.31
C ALA A 260 30.08 -6.62 -19.01
N VAL A 261 30.82 -7.16 -18.04
CA VAL A 261 32.16 -6.68 -17.66
C VAL A 261 33.20 -7.12 -18.70
N VAL A 262 33.13 -8.37 -19.16
CA VAL A 262 34.06 -8.90 -20.17
C VAL A 262 33.89 -8.24 -21.53
N LEU A 263 32.64 -7.94 -21.94
CA LEU A 263 32.38 -7.14 -23.14
C LEU A 263 33.16 -5.83 -23.13
N MET A 264 33.31 -5.26 -21.96
CA MET A 264 33.82 -3.94 -21.77
C MET A 264 35.34 -3.85 -21.88
N SER A 265 36.05 -4.89 -21.47
CA SER A 265 37.48 -5.00 -21.72
C SER A 265 37.78 -5.20 -23.21
N ASP A 266 36.83 -5.75 -23.98
CA ASP A 266 36.99 -6.01 -25.41
C ASP A 266 36.68 -4.80 -26.30
N VAL A 267 35.74 -3.93 -25.90
CA VAL A 267 35.35 -2.75 -26.69
C VAL A 267 36.51 -1.75 -26.73
N GLN A 268 37.26 -1.78 -27.84
CA GLN A 268 38.30 -0.80 -28.12
C GLN A 268 37.63 0.52 -28.54
N ILE A 269 37.57 1.48 -27.61
CA ILE A 269 37.16 2.85 -27.96
C ILE A 269 38.15 3.35 -29.02
N LYS A 270 37.64 3.62 -30.23
CA LYS A 270 38.42 4.14 -31.37
C LYS A 270 38.94 5.55 -31.02
N GLY A 271 40.07 5.60 -30.32
CA GLY A 271 40.69 6.81 -29.80
C GLY A 271 41.53 6.47 -28.57
N SER A 272 42.85 6.60 -28.66
CA SER A 272 43.84 6.22 -27.63
C SER A 272 43.77 7.03 -26.30
N PHE A 273 42.68 7.76 -26.05
CA PHE A 273 42.57 8.70 -24.93
C PHE A 273 42.32 8.02 -23.57
N PHE A 274 41.60 6.88 -23.54
CA PHE A 274 41.39 6.10 -22.31
C PHE A 274 42.02 4.71 -22.42
N LYS A 275 43.25 4.55 -21.94
CA LYS A 275 43.94 3.24 -21.87
C LYS A 275 43.35 2.26 -20.84
N ARG A 276 42.45 2.74 -19.95
CA ARG A 276 41.81 1.97 -18.88
C ARG A 276 40.34 2.34 -18.71
N ALA A 277 39.60 2.36 -19.82
CA ALA A 277 38.16 2.64 -19.83
C ALA A 277 37.33 1.54 -19.13
N ASP A 278 37.87 0.32 -19.09
CA ASP A 278 37.42 -0.81 -18.29
C ASP A 278 37.22 -0.44 -16.80
N ALA A 279 38.19 0.24 -16.18
CA ALA A 279 38.08 0.65 -14.78
C ALA A 279 37.01 1.72 -14.55
N LEU A 280 36.84 2.65 -15.49
CA LEU A 280 35.78 3.67 -15.40
C LEU A 280 34.42 3.02 -15.42
N MET A 281 34.20 2.05 -16.31
CA MET A 281 32.87 1.50 -16.50
C MET A 281 32.57 0.38 -15.48
N LEU A 282 33.58 -0.17 -14.77
CA LEU A 282 33.39 -0.94 -13.52
C LEU A 282 32.72 -0.10 -12.41
N SER A 283 32.88 1.22 -12.43
CA SER A 283 32.19 2.12 -11.49
C SER A 283 30.66 2.06 -11.62
N VAL A 284 30.14 1.76 -12.82
CA VAL A 284 28.69 1.60 -13.07
C VAL A 284 28.13 0.47 -12.20
N TRP A 285 28.80 -0.68 -12.21
CA TRP A 285 28.39 -1.83 -11.40
C TRP A 285 28.71 -1.63 -9.92
N PHE A 286 29.80 -0.93 -9.59
CA PHE A 286 30.06 -0.51 -8.23
C PHE A 286 28.87 0.27 -7.64
N PHE A 287 28.41 1.33 -8.31
CA PHE A 287 27.30 2.15 -7.80
C PHE A 287 25.96 1.43 -7.80
N THR A 288 25.66 0.61 -8.82
CA THR A 288 24.40 -0.13 -8.88
C THR A 288 24.35 -1.28 -7.85
N LEU A 289 25.45 -2.03 -7.65
CA LEU A 289 25.55 -3.04 -6.59
C LEU A 289 25.52 -2.40 -5.20
N PHE A 290 26.23 -1.29 -5.00
CA PHE A 290 26.17 -0.54 -3.75
C PHE A 290 24.75 -0.07 -3.44
N SER A 291 23.97 0.32 -4.45
CA SER A 291 22.56 0.74 -4.28
C SER A 291 21.69 -0.37 -3.75
N VAL A 292 21.71 -1.52 -4.43
CA VAL A 292 20.85 -2.64 -4.04
C VAL A 292 21.31 -3.25 -2.72
N LEU A 293 22.62 -3.31 -2.43
CA LEU A 293 23.14 -3.78 -1.14
C LEU A 293 22.68 -2.87 0.00
N ASN A 294 22.83 -1.55 -0.14
CA ASN A 294 22.36 -0.60 0.87
C ASN A 294 20.84 -0.57 0.99
N MET A 295 20.11 -0.90 -0.09
CA MET A 295 18.66 -1.07 -0.04
C MET A 295 18.29 -2.23 0.88
N SER A 296 18.85 -3.41 0.63
CA SER A 296 18.56 -4.60 1.43
C SER A 296 19.00 -4.45 2.88
N LEU A 297 20.19 -3.89 3.13
CA LEU A 297 20.65 -3.61 4.49
C LEU A 297 19.74 -2.62 5.22
N TYR A 298 19.28 -1.56 4.55
CA TYR A 298 18.38 -0.57 5.15
C TYR A 298 17.05 -1.20 5.55
N TYR A 299 16.44 -1.99 4.67
CA TYR A 299 15.16 -2.64 4.99
C TYR A 299 15.33 -3.75 6.03
N ALA A 300 16.47 -4.45 6.06
CA ALA A 300 16.79 -5.37 7.14
C ALA A 300 16.86 -4.65 8.51
N VAL A 301 17.58 -3.52 8.59
CA VAL A 301 17.66 -2.70 9.82
C VAL A 301 16.28 -2.20 10.25
N LEU A 302 15.49 -1.65 9.32
CA LEU A 302 14.15 -1.15 9.60
C LEU A 302 13.23 -2.26 10.15
N ARG A 303 13.34 -3.48 9.61
CA ARG A 303 12.55 -4.64 10.09
C ARG A 303 13.03 -5.11 11.46
N CYS A 304 14.34 -5.16 11.69
CA CYS A 304 14.90 -5.48 12.99
C CYS A 304 14.48 -4.46 14.06
N GLU A 305 14.45 -3.16 13.72
CA GLU A 305 13.98 -2.09 14.60
C GLU A 305 12.49 -2.28 14.93
N ASN A 306 11.64 -2.45 13.91
CA ASN A 306 10.21 -2.71 14.11
C ASN A 306 9.97 -3.97 14.95
N PHE A 307 10.71 -5.05 14.70
CA PHE A 307 10.62 -6.29 15.47
C PHE A 307 11.04 -6.09 16.94
N ALA A 308 12.11 -5.34 17.19
CA ALA A 308 12.59 -5.03 18.54
C ALA A 308 11.61 -4.13 19.30
N GLU A 309 11.15 -3.03 18.70
CA GLU A 309 10.12 -2.17 19.26
C GLU A 309 8.84 -2.95 19.55
N ASN A 310 8.43 -3.81 18.61
CA ASN A 310 7.20 -4.56 18.75
C ASN A 310 7.31 -5.64 19.83
N THR A 311 8.42 -6.37 19.90
CA THR A 311 8.66 -7.35 20.96
C THR A 311 8.66 -6.68 22.33
N ARG A 312 9.25 -5.49 22.43
CA ARG A 312 9.26 -4.68 23.66
C ARG A 312 7.86 -4.29 24.12
N LYS A 313 6.99 -3.85 23.20
CA LYS A 313 5.58 -3.52 23.51
C LYS A 313 4.80 -4.75 23.99
N VAL A 314 5.04 -5.94 23.44
CA VAL A 314 4.42 -7.19 23.94
C VAL A 314 4.88 -7.49 25.36
N ILE A 315 6.20 -7.47 25.59
CA ILE A 315 6.79 -7.72 26.92
C ILE A 315 6.24 -6.70 27.94
N PHE A 316 6.17 -5.42 27.57
CA PHE A 316 5.63 -4.38 28.44
C PHE A 316 4.13 -4.55 28.72
N THR A 317 3.34 -4.93 27.72
CA THR A 317 1.90 -5.24 27.90
C THR A 317 1.70 -6.48 28.78
N PHE A 318 2.58 -7.48 28.65
CA PHE A 318 2.58 -8.67 29.51
C PHE A 318 2.95 -8.33 30.96
N ASN A 319 3.94 -7.46 31.15
CA ASN A 319 4.43 -7.06 32.48
C ASN A 319 3.46 -6.06 33.17
N LYS A 320 2.78 -5.20 32.40
CA LYS A 320 1.75 -4.28 32.92
C LYS A 320 0.51 -5.02 33.43
N ASN A 321 0.23 -6.23 32.93
CA ASN A 321 -0.80 -7.10 33.50
C ASN A 321 -0.40 -7.70 34.87
N GLN A 322 0.82 -7.44 35.36
CA GLN A 322 1.30 -7.90 36.66
C GLN A 322 1.46 -6.77 37.70
N HIS A 323 1.56 -5.49 37.29
CA HIS A 323 1.59 -4.36 38.21
C HIS A 323 0.80 -3.16 37.69
N SER A 324 -0.40 -2.97 38.26
CA SER A 324 -1.12 -1.69 38.22
C SER A 324 -0.51 -0.75 39.27
N CYS A 325 0.23 0.27 38.83
CA CYS A 325 0.25 1.56 39.52
C CYS A 325 0.83 2.69 38.66
N SER A 326 0.03 3.77 38.61
CA SER A 326 0.38 5.20 38.51
C SER A 326 1.78 5.62 38.06
N ASN A 327 1.86 6.40 36.96
CA ASN A 327 2.28 7.80 37.08
C ASN A 327 2.01 8.61 35.80
N LYS A 328 1.17 9.64 35.96
CA LYS A 328 1.01 10.79 35.05
C LYS A 328 1.89 11.93 35.57
N GLN A 329 3.13 12.04 35.10
CA GLN A 329 3.85 13.31 35.02
C GLN A 329 5.08 13.15 34.10
N PHE A 330 5.47 14.25 33.45
CA PHE A 330 6.60 14.42 32.51
C PHE A 330 6.39 13.98 31.05
N GLY A 331 5.93 14.92 30.22
CA GLY A 331 5.83 14.78 28.76
C GLY A 331 7.09 15.19 27.98
N SER A 332 7.92 16.10 28.51
CA SER A 332 9.10 16.60 27.78
C SER A 332 10.36 15.73 27.97
N ASP A 333 10.65 15.27 29.19
CA ASP A 333 11.83 14.42 29.45
C ASP A 333 11.65 12.99 28.93
N ARG A 334 10.40 12.50 28.91
CA ARG A 334 10.06 11.20 28.31
C ARG A 334 10.36 11.17 26.82
N GLN A 335 10.01 12.23 26.10
CA GLN A 335 10.23 12.32 24.66
C GLN A 335 11.72 12.27 24.33
N LYS A 336 12.53 13.06 25.05
CA LYS A 336 13.98 13.09 24.87
C LYS A 336 14.65 11.76 25.22
N SER A 337 14.22 11.10 26.30
CA SER A 337 14.70 9.75 26.64
C SER A 337 14.28 8.68 25.61
N HIS A 338 13.10 8.82 25.02
CA HIS A 338 12.56 7.88 24.04
C HIS A 338 13.24 8.04 22.68
N ASP A 339 13.63 9.26 22.31
CA ASP A 339 14.39 9.55 21.09
C ASP A 339 15.85 9.10 21.22
N GLU A 340 16.48 9.33 22.38
CA GLU A 340 17.84 8.81 22.66
C GLU A 340 17.87 7.28 22.67
N GLU A 341 16.87 6.64 23.28
CA GLU A 341 16.75 5.18 23.31
C GLU A 341 16.48 4.57 21.92
N LYS A 342 15.65 5.23 21.10
CA LYS A 342 15.41 4.82 19.71
C LYS A 342 16.67 4.94 18.86
N SER A 343 17.45 6.01 19.04
CA SER A 343 18.71 6.19 18.32
C SER A 343 19.75 5.12 18.69
N THR A 344 19.80 4.71 19.97
CA THR A 344 20.69 3.63 20.44
C THR A 344 20.23 2.27 19.90
N MET A 345 18.94 1.97 19.92
CA MET A 345 18.42 0.73 19.32
C MET A 345 18.76 0.62 17.83
N ARG A 346 18.57 1.68 17.06
CA ARG A 346 18.92 1.70 15.63
C ARG A 346 20.40 1.42 15.42
N SER A 347 21.29 1.99 16.22
CA SER A 347 22.73 1.72 16.14
C SER A 347 23.08 0.25 16.41
N TRP A 348 22.45 -0.36 17.42
CA TRP A 348 22.63 -1.80 17.71
C TRP A 348 22.10 -2.68 16.58
N CYS A 349 20.94 -2.36 16.01
CA CYS A 349 20.39 -3.06 14.85
C CYS A 349 21.32 -2.97 13.63
N ILE A 350 21.93 -1.80 13.37
CA ILE A 350 22.92 -1.65 12.28
C ILE A 350 24.11 -2.58 12.51
N ILE A 351 24.71 -2.57 13.71
CA ILE A 351 25.86 -3.42 14.05
C ILE A 351 25.49 -4.90 13.89
N PHE A 352 24.33 -5.31 14.41
CA PHE A 352 23.83 -6.67 14.29
C PHE A 352 23.65 -7.10 12.83
N VAL A 353 22.93 -6.31 12.03
CA VAL A 353 22.69 -6.60 10.61
C VAL A 353 24.00 -6.74 9.85
N ILE A 354 24.94 -5.82 10.05
CA ILE A 354 26.26 -5.86 9.39
C ILE A 354 27.04 -7.10 9.80
N ALA A 355 27.08 -7.43 11.09
CA ALA A 355 27.78 -8.61 11.59
C ALA A 355 27.21 -9.89 10.96
N VAL A 356 25.88 -10.04 10.94
CA VAL A 356 25.21 -11.17 10.30
C VAL A 356 25.51 -11.24 8.81
N THR A 357 25.43 -10.11 8.10
CA THR A 357 25.75 -10.05 6.65
C THR A 357 27.19 -10.47 6.37
N VAL A 358 28.16 -10.02 7.18
CA VAL A 358 29.58 -10.42 7.04
C VAL A 358 29.75 -11.92 7.24
N THR A 359 29.15 -12.49 8.30
CA THR A 359 29.24 -13.93 8.58
C THR A 359 28.61 -14.75 7.45
N LEU A 360 27.43 -14.37 6.96
CA LEU A 360 26.75 -15.07 5.87
C LEU A 360 27.52 -14.96 4.54
N ALA A 361 28.08 -13.78 4.23
CA ALA A 361 28.91 -13.60 3.04
C ALA A 361 30.18 -14.47 3.07
N TYR A 362 30.79 -14.64 4.25
CA TYR A 362 31.93 -15.55 4.43
C TYR A 362 31.54 -17.03 4.23
N ILE A 363 30.35 -17.42 4.68
CA ILE A 363 29.81 -18.76 4.43
C ILE A 363 29.61 -19.00 2.93
N LEU A 364 29.12 -18.00 2.19
CA LEU A 364 28.98 -18.11 0.73
C LEU A 364 30.33 -18.28 0.02
N GLU A 365 31.38 -17.61 0.50
CA GLU A 365 32.74 -17.76 -0.06
C GLU A 365 33.33 -19.16 0.20
N SER A 366 32.91 -19.84 1.28
CA SER A 366 33.50 -21.13 1.68
C SER A 366 33.24 -22.30 0.72
N GLY A 367 32.35 -22.15 -0.27
CA GLY A 367 32.21 -23.15 -1.34
C GLY A 367 31.13 -22.86 -2.38
N GLY A 368 31.48 -23.04 -3.66
CA GLY A 368 30.54 -22.80 -4.78
C GLY A 368 29.29 -23.69 -4.78
N GLU A 369 29.31 -24.86 -4.14
CA GLU A 369 28.11 -25.69 -3.98
C GLU A 369 27.11 -25.05 -3.00
N ILE A 370 27.60 -24.36 -1.97
CA ILE A 370 26.78 -23.61 -1.01
C ILE A 370 26.06 -22.49 -1.73
N VAL A 371 26.75 -21.74 -2.60
CA VAL A 371 26.16 -20.67 -3.42
C VAL A 371 25.04 -21.21 -4.31
N LYS A 372 25.24 -22.36 -4.97
CA LYS A 372 24.19 -22.99 -5.79
C LYS A 372 22.97 -23.40 -4.98
N LYS A 373 23.17 -24.05 -3.82
CA LYS A 373 22.07 -24.42 -2.91
C LYS A 373 21.32 -23.20 -2.38
N TYR A 374 22.07 -22.17 -2.00
CA TYR A 374 21.54 -20.90 -1.54
C TYR A 374 20.70 -20.20 -2.61
N LEU A 375 21.21 -20.11 -3.84
CA LEU A 375 20.49 -19.52 -4.97
C LEU A 375 19.22 -20.32 -5.29
N GLY A 376 19.29 -21.65 -5.22
CA GLY A 376 18.13 -22.52 -5.35
C GLY A 376 17.08 -22.27 -4.26
N PHE A 377 17.49 -22.11 -3.01
CA PHE A 377 16.57 -21.73 -1.92
C PHE A 377 15.94 -20.36 -2.14
N LEU A 378 16.74 -19.36 -2.53
CA LEU A 378 16.27 -17.99 -2.75
C LEU A 378 15.24 -17.95 -3.90
N LEU A 379 15.56 -18.60 -5.02
CA LEU A 379 14.70 -18.64 -6.19
C LEU A 379 13.47 -19.53 -5.99
N CYS A 380 13.58 -20.73 -5.42
CA CYS A 380 12.45 -21.67 -5.38
C CYS A 380 11.55 -21.51 -4.15
N ILE A 381 12.05 -20.93 -3.05
CA ILE A 381 11.32 -20.85 -1.78
C ILE A 381 11.13 -19.39 -1.36
N ALA A 382 12.21 -18.63 -1.22
CA ALA A 382 12.11 -17.31 -0.58
C ALA A 382 11.29 -16.30 -1.42
N ILE A 383 11.53 -16.24 -2.73
CA ILE A 383 10.78 -15.33 -3.62
C ILE A 383 9.28 -15.72 -3.70
N PRO A 384 8.90 -16.99 -3.95
CA PRO A 384 7.48 -17.37 -3.94
C PRO A 384 6.80 -17.08 -2.61
N VAL A 385 7.48 -17.31 -1.47
CA VAL A 385 6.95 -16.97 -0.14
C VAL A 385 6.68 -15.47 -0.02
N ILE A 386 7.57 -14.60 -0.49
CA ILE A 386 7.34 -13.13 -0.47
C ILE A 386 6.15 -12.74 -1.35
N VAL A 387 6.06 -13.30 -2.54
CA VAL A 387 4.95 -13.02 -3.46
C VAL A 387 3.63 -13.44 -2.83
N VAL A 388 3.56 -14.66 -2.29
CA VAL A 388 2.35 -15.18 -1.61
C VAL A 388 2.02 -14.38 -0.37
N LEU A 389 3.00 -14.03 0.48
CA LEU A 389 2.76 -13.20 1.66
C LEU A 389 2.23 -11.82 1.29
N THR A 390 2.78 -11.20 0.25
CA THR A 390 2.36 -9.87 -0.19
C THR A 390 0.95 -9.89 -0.79
N ILE A 391 0.62 -10.92 -1.58
CA ILE A 391 -0.74 -11.12 -2.10
C ILE A 391 -1.70 -11.47 -0.96
N GLY A 392 -1.28 -12.29 0.01
CA GLY A 392 -2.07 -12.68 1.17
C GLY A 392 -2.52 -11.48 2.02
N LEU A 393 -1.70 -10.42 2.10
CA LEU A 393 -2.09 -9.16 2.75
C LEU A 393 -3.31 -8.49 2.08
N MET A 394 -3.55 -8.68 0.78
CA MET A 394 -4.79 -8.21 0.15
C MET A 394 -6.02 -8.97 0.63
N LEU A 395 -5.90 -10.29 0.83
CA LEU A 395 -7.02 -11.18 1.12
C LEU A 395 -7.46 -11.10 2.58
N THR A 396 -6.60 -10.62 3.47
CA THR A 396 -6.95 -10.37 4.88
C THR A 396 -7.77 -9.10 5.11
N GLY A 397 -7.96 -8.28 4.09
CA GLY A 397 -8.81 -7.07 4.13
C GLY A 397 -10.29 -7.37 3.86
N CYS A 398 -10.93 -8.22 4.67
CA CYS A 398 -12.39 -8.35 4.61
C CYS A 398 -13.07 -7.10 5.21
N SER A 399 -13.52 -6.22 4.31
CA SER A 399 -14.78 -5.43 4.32
C SER A 399 -15.36 -4.87 5.63
N ALA A 400 -14.58 -4.58 6.65
CA ALA A 400 -15.05 -3.75 7.75
C ALA A 400 -14.87 -2.28 7.37
N VAL A 401 -15.84 -1.71 6.62
CA VAL A 401 -15.97 -0.24 6.46
C VAL A 401 -15.74 0.40 7.83
N GLU A 402 -14.78 1.31 7.92
CA GLU A 402 -14.19 1.75 9.18
C GLU A 402 -15.19 2.56 10.02
N LEU A 403 -15.03 2.58 11.36
CA LEU A 403 -15.91 3.35 12.25
C LEU A 403 -15.85 4.86 11.96
N GLU A 404 -14.72 5.37 11.47
CA GLU A 404 -14.52 6.79 11.12
C GLU A 404 -15.14 7.16 9.76
N GLU A 405 -15.42 6.15 8.93
CA GLU A 405 -16.17 6.30 7.67
C GLU A 405 -17.67 6.06 7.89
N ARG A 406 -18.10 5.78 9.13
CA ARG A 406 -19.49 5.59 9.49
C ARG A 406 -20.02 6.77 10.31
N CYS A 407 -21.27 7.12 10.05
CA CYS A 407 -22.05 8.00 10.91
C CYS A 407 -23.16 7.17 11.58
N PHE A 408 -23.44 7.46 12.86
CA PHE A 408 -24.37 6.68 13.68
C PHE A 408 -25.64 7.49 13.96
N PRO A 409 -26.63 7.45 13.05
CA PRO A 409 -27.87 8.16 13.29
C PRO A 409 -28.61 7.52 14.46
N THR A 410 -28.97 8.34 15.45
CA THR A 410 -29.73 7.88 16.62
C THR A 410 -31.24 7.99 16.41
N LEU A 411 -31.67 8.84 15.47
CA LEU A 411 -33.06 9.07 15.10
C LEU A 411 -33.20 9.15 13.57
N ALA A 412 -34.27 8.56 13.05
CA ALA A 412 -34.68 8.66 11.65
C ALA A 412 -36.14 9.11 11.60
N ALA A 413 -36.49 9.86 10.57
CA ALA A 413 -37.79 10.49 10.43
C ALA A 413 -38.34 10.25 9.02
N VAL A 414 -39.62 9.87 8.93
CA VAL A 414 -40.29 9.57 7.66
C VAL A 414 -41.72 10.11 7.66
N ASP A 415 -42.07 10.96 6.68
CA ASP A 415 -43.46 11.36 6.41
C ASP A 415 -43.85 11.37 4.93
N VAL A 416 -45.12 11.64 4.65
CA VAL A 416 -45.62 12.01 3.32
C VAL A 416 -45.98 13.49 3.28
N VAL A 417 -45.38 14.23 2.34
CA VAL A 417 -45.76 15.62 2.06
C VAL A 417 -46.90 15.64 1.05
N ALA A 418 -48.07 16.12 1.47
CA ALA A 418 -49.19 16.36 0.57
C ALA A 418 -48.92 17.59 -0.31
N VAL A 419 -49.07 17.45 -1.62
CA VAL A 419 -49.08 18.59 -2.55
C VAL A 419 -50.46 19.23 -2.48
N ASP A 420 -50.71 20.07 -1.48
CA ASP A 420 -51.98 20.81 -1.42
C ASP A 420 -51.97 21.93 -2.46
N THR A 421 -52.85 21.77 -3.46
CA THR A 421 -53.46 22.88 -4.18
C THR A 421 -54.22 23.77 -3.21
N ASP A 422 -53.74 25.01 -3.02
CA ASP A 422 -54.42 26.20 -2.49
C ASP A 422 -55.56 26.00 -1.48
N GLU A 423 -55.33 26.38 -0.22
CA GLU A 423 -56.37 27.06 0.56
C GLU A 423 -55.76 28.15 1.46
N ILE A 424 -55.86 29.38 0.97
CA ILE A 424 -55.83 30.60 1.77
C ILE A 424 -57.15 30.68 2.53
N THR A 425 -57.13 30.60 3.86
CA THR A 425 -58.05 31.40 4.71
C THR A 425 -57.45 31.69 6.08
N ASP A 426 -57.10 32.97 6.26
CA ASP A 426 -57.05 33.79 7.47
C ASP A 426 -57.19 33.14 8.86
N LYS A 427 -56.14 33.30 9.70
CA LYS A 427 -56.20 34.18 10.88
C LYS A 427 -54.84 34.44 11.56
N GLU A 428 -54.53 35.74 11.59
CA GLU A 428 -53.74 36.51 12.58
C GLU A 428 -52.27 36.16 12.84
N VAL A 429 -51.44 36.83 12.03
CA VAL A 429 -50.08 37.25 12.36
C VAL A 429 -50.13 38.37 13.41
N THR A 430 -49.51 38.16 14.58
CA THR A 430 -48.84 39.25 15.30
C THR A 430 -47.34 38.95 15.41
N GLY A 431 -46.58 39.56 14.49
CA GLY A 431 -45.27 40.15 14.74
C GLY A 431 -44.07 39.23 14.95
N LYS A 432 -43.39 38.86 13.86
CA LYS A 432 -42.00 39.28 13.59
C LYS A 432 -41.54 38.76 12.24
N GLU A 433 -40.99 39.67 11.44
CA GLU A 433 -40.23 39.41 10.24
C GLU A 433 -39.05 38.49 10.53
N VAL A 434 -38.92 37.38 9.80
CA VAL A 434 -37.65 37.01 9.17
C VAL A 434 -37.97 36.45 7.79
N THR A 435 -37.48 37.17 6.81
CA THR A 435 -37.56 36.95 5.38
C THR A 435 -36.81 35.68 4.95
N ASP A 436 -37.36 35.08 3.88
CA ASP A 436 -36.63 34.43 2.78
C ASP A 436 -36.49 32.90 2.78
N TYR A 437 -37.61 32.20 2.49
CA TYR A 437 -37.58 30.91 1.76
C TYR A 437 -38.77 30.84 0.82
N LYS A 438 -38.68 31.59 -0.28
CA LYS A 438 -39.63 31.53 -1.40
C LYS A 438 -38.87 31.36 -2.71
N ALA A 439 -38.19 30.22 -2.88
CA ALA A 439 -37.69 29.80 -4.19
C ALA A 439 -37.34 28.31 -4.17
N TYR A 440 -37.70 27.62 -5.25
CA TYR A 440 -37.40 26.21 -5.59
C TYR A 440 -38.44 25.14 -5.24
N VAL A 441 -39.66 25.33 -5.75
CA VAL A 441 -40.42 24.21 -6.34
C VAL A 441 -40.71 24.58 -7.79
N ILE A 442 -39.76 24.28 -8.68
CA ILE A 442 -39.98 24.32 -10.13
C ILE A 442 -39.49 22.98 -10.67
N HIS A 443 -40.41 22.04 -10.81
CA HIS A 443 -40.53 21.16 -11.98
C HIS A 443 -41.93 20.54 -11.95
N ARG A 444 -42.89 21.29 -12.49
CA ARG A 444 -44.22 20.79 -12.83
C ARG A 444 -44.31 20.86 -14.35
N ASP A 445 -44.36 19.71 -15.00
CA ASP A 445 -45.03 19.56 -16.29
C ASP A 445 -45.56 18.13 -16.42
N ASP A 446 -46.88 18.07 -16.59
CA ASP A 446 -47.68 17.08 -17.30
C ASP A 446 -47.52 15.58 -16.99
N LEU A 447 -48.31 15.06 -16.04
CA LEU A 447 -49.09 13.83 -16.25
C LEU A 447 -50.17 13.63 -15.18
N ALA A 448 -51.30 13.10 -15.63
CA ALA A 448 -52.56 13.02 -14.91
C ALA A 448 -52.52 12.09 -13.67
N ASN A 449 -53.08 12.60 -12.57
CA ASN A 449 -53.90 11.90 -11.58
C ASN A 449 -53.39 10.55 -11.05
N LYS A 450 -52.60 10.61 -9.97
CA LYS A 450 -52.63 9.64 -8.85
C LYS A 450 -52.10 10.32 -7.59
N ASN A 451 -52.81 10.15 -6.49
CA ASN A 451 -52.40 10.57 -5.14
C ASN A 451 -51.05 9.92 -4.78
N SER A 452 -49.93 10.57 -5.05
CA SER A 452 -48.64 10.20 -4.49
C SER A 452 -47.99 11.48 -3.98
N GLY A 453 -48.19 11.74 -2.68
CA GLY A 453 -47.34 12.69 -1.98
C GLY A 453 -45.90 12.17 -1.97
N TYR A 454 -44.93 13.08 -1.96
CA TYR A 454 -43.52 12.70 -1.87
C TYR A 454 -43.22 12.19 -0.46
N ILE A 455 -42.36 11.18 -0.34
CA ILE A 455 -41.83 10.70 0.94
C ILE A 455 -40.69 11.61 1.36
N GLU A 456 -40.85 12.21 2.54
CA GLU A 456 -39.82 12.97 3.24
C GLU A 456 -39.02 12.03 4.14
N PHE A 457 -37.69 11.97 3.96
CA PHE A 457 -36.80 11.14 4.75
C PHE A 457 -35.55 11.89 5.19
N TYR A 458 -35.15 11.70 6.46
CA TYR A 458 -33.88 12.21 6.97
C TYR A 458 -33.40 11.56 8.26
N TYR A 459 -32.09 11.62 8.48
CA TYR A 459 -31.40 11.16 9.68
C TYR A 459 -30.96 12.32 10.58
N ASN A 460 -31.08 12.14 11.90
CA ASN A 460 -30.49 13.07 12.86
C ASN A 460 -28.97 12.83 12.93
N MET A 461 -28.21 13.83 12.48
CA MET A 461 -26.75 13.82 12.37
C MET A 461 -26.15 15.12 12.90
N ASP A 462 -24.87 15.11 13.27
CA ASP A 462 -24.13 16.26 13.83
C ASP A 462 -24.06 17.50 12.90
N LYS A 463 -24.49 17.36 11.64
CA LYS A 463 -24.68 18.46 10.69
C LYS A 463 -26.14 18.47 10.28
N SER A 464 -26.77 19.64 10.31
CA SER A 464 -28.13 19.87 9.85
C SER A 464 -28.23 19.63 8.33
N TYR A 465 -28.51 18.39 7.94
CA TYR A 465 -28.84 18.04 6.56
C TYR A 465 -30.32 18.33 6.31
N GLU A 466 -30.61 18.97 5.19
CA GLU A 466 -31.99 19.14 4.70
C GLU A 466 -32.61 17.79 4.35
N PRO A 467 -33.92 17.61 4.55
CA PRO A 467 -34.62 16.37 4.21
C PRO A 467 -34.54 16.05 2.71
N GLU A 468 -34.64 14.76 2.41
CA GLU A 468 -34.73 14.26 1.04
C GLU A 468 -36.19 13.93 0.71
N TYR A 469 -36.63 14.34 -0.49
CA TYR A 469 -37.97 14.07 -1.00
C TYR A 469 -37.88 13.15 -2.21
N ALA A 470 -38.54 11.99 -2.16
CA ALA A 470 -38.60 11.07 -3.30
C ALA A 470 -39.96 10.38 -3.42
N ASP A 471 -40.22 9.76 -4.57
CA ASP A 471 -41.47 9.05 -4.85
C ASP A 471 -41.64 7.76 -4.03
N ASP A 472 -40.53 7.15 -3.60
CA ASP A 472 -40.51 5.91 -2.81
C ASP A 472 -39.44 5.95 -1.69
N ILE A 473 -39.71 5.24 -0.60
CA ILE A 473 -38.86 5.24 0.60
C ILE A 473 -37.43 4.75 0.30
N LYS A 474 -37.28 3.79 -0.61
CA LYS A 474 -35.97 3.22 -0.91
C LYS A 474 -35.11 4.29 -1.59
N THR A 475 -35.65 4.98 -2.59
CA THR A 475 -34.96 6.09 -3.26
C THR A 475 -34.69 7.24 -2.31
N ALA A 476 -35.63 7.60 -1.42
CA ALA A 476 -35.41 8.65 -0.41
C ALA A 476 -34.21 8.33 0.52
N VAL A 477 -34.13 7.09 1.00
CA VAL A 477 -33.04 6.62 1.87
C VAL A 477 -31.71 6.54 1.11
N ASP A 478 -31.71 5.98 -0.10
CA ASP A 478 -30.49 5.78 -0.89
C ASP A 478 -29.90 7.13 -1.34
N ASN A 479 -30.73 8.08 -1.80
CA ASN A 479 -30.31 9.44 -2.16
C ASN A 479 -29.76 10.21 -0.95
N PHE A 480 -30.44 10.12 0.21
CA PHE A 480 -29.97 10.77 1.43
C PHE A 480 -28.60 10.23 1.84
N GLU A 481 -28.38 8.91 1.74
CA GLU A 481 -27.09 8.30 2.07
C GLU A 481 -25.97 8.61 1.07
N GLU A 482 -26.28 8.80 -0.21
CA GLU A 482 -25.29 9.23 -1.21
C GLU A 482 -24.79 10.66 -0.94
N ARG A 483 -25.65 11.53 -0.37
CA ARG A 483 -25.29 12.89 0.06
C ARG A 483 -24.40 12.92 1.31
N LEU A 484 -24.31 11.84 2.07
CA LEU A 484 -23.51 11.80 3.30
C LEU A 484 -22.02 11.64 2.98
N SER A 485 -21.18 12.40 3.70
CA SER A 485 -19.72 12.23 3.62
C SER A 485 -19.21 10.92 4.24
N GLN A 486 -20.06 10.23 5.01
CA GLN A 486 -19.80 9.00 5.75
C GLN A 486 -21.00 8.05 5.56
N LYS A 487 -20.76 6.75 5.58
CA LYS A 487 -21.81 5.73 5.43
C LYS A 487 -22.67 5.63 6.69
N ALA A 488 -23.98 5.77 6.57
CA ALA A 488 -24.89 5.62 7.71
C ALA A 488 -24.89 4.17 8.24
N ASP A 489 -24.65 4.01 9.54
CA ASP A 489 -24.78 2.75 10.28
C ASP A 489 -25.96 2.81 11.24
N THR A 490 -27.08 2.29 10.77
CA THR A 490 -28.37 2.27 11.47
C THR A 490 -28.45 1.21 12.58
N ASN A 491 -27.41 0.41 12.83
CA ASN A 491 -27.43 -0.59 13.91
C ASN A 491 -27.60 0.04 15.31
N HIS A 492 -27.25 1.31 15.45
CA HIS A 492 -27.42 2.10 16.68
C HIS A 492 -28.67 2.99 16.67
N LEU A 493 -29.57 2.81 15.70
CA LEU A 493 -30.79 3.60 15.59
C LEU A 493 -31.75 3.28 16.75
N LYS A 494 -32.10 4.31 17.52
CA LYS A 494 -32.91 4.17 18.74
C LYS A 494 -34.38 4.45 18.50
N VAL A 495 -34.69 5.47 17.71
CA VAL A 495 -36.07 5.92 17.46
C VAL A 495 -36.31 6.17 15.98
N ILE A 496 -37.46 5.73 15.47
CA ILE A 496 -38.02 6.14 14.18
C ILE A 496 -39.28 6.96 14.43
N LEU A 497 -39.30 8.18 13.89
CA LEU A 497 -40.49 9.02 13.84
C LEU A 497 -41.27 8.73 12.56
N ILE A 498 -42.53 8.34 12.71
CA ILE A 498 -43.48 8.16 11.62
C ILE A 498 -44.48 9.30 11.70
N GLY A 499 -44.59 10.10 10.65
CA GLY A 499 -45.57 11.17 10.63
C GLY A 499 -46.98 10.63 10.44
N LYS A 500 -47.94 11.44 10.88
CA LYS A 500 -49.35 11.07 10.90
C LYS A 500 -49.94 10.95 9.49
N THR A 501 -49.40 11.68 8.52
CA THR A 501 -49.84 11.57 7.12
C THR A 501 -49.38 10.24 6.53
N LEU A 502 -48.13 9.82 6.76
CA LEU A 502 -47.65 8.48 6.38
C LEU A 502 -48.45 7.35 7.04
N ARG A 503 -48.80 7.47 8.33
CA ARG A 503 -49.61 6.45 9.03
C ARG A 503 -51.02 6.31 8.44
N ASN A 504 -51.61 7.43 8.01
CA ASN A 504 -52.99 7.45 7.50
C ASN A 504 -53.07 7.04 6.02
N ASP A 505 -51.98 7.17 5.26
CA ASP A 505 -51.87 6.65 3.90
C ASP A 505 -51.57 5.15 3.91
N LYS A 506 -52.60 4.35 3.62
CA LYS A 506 -52.51 2.89 3.62
C LYS A 506 -51.51 2.35 2.60
N ALA A 507 -51.31 3.02 1.46
CA ALA A 507 -50.38 2.57 0.43
C ALA A 507 -48.93 2.88 0.84
N ALA A 508 -48.65 4.13 1.22
CA ALA A 508 -47.31 4.54 1.61
C ALA A 508 -46.83 3.85 2.90
N TYR A 509 -47.72 3.60 3.87
CA TYR A 509 -47.41 2.83 5.07
C TYR A 509 -47.05 1.36 4.75
N SER A 510 -47.78 0.74 3.81
CA SER A 510 -47.51 -0.63 3.36
C SER A 510 -46.13 -0.73 2.70
N ASP A 511 -45.79 0.22 1.83
CA ASP A 511 -44.51 0.27 1.14
C ASP A 511 -43.34 0.49 2.12
N PHE A 512 -43.53 1.35 3.13
CA PHE A 512 -42.58 1.54 4.22
C PHE A 512 -42.34 0.26 5.03
N MET A 513 -43.41 -0.46 5.40
CA MET A 513 -43.31 -1.72 6.14
C MET A 513 -42.63 -2.83 5.33
N GLU A 514 -42.92 -2.92 4.03
CA GLU A 514 -42.27 -3.88 3.12
C GLU A 514 -40.78 -3.56 2.92
N TYR A 515 -40.43 -2.27 2.83
CA TYR A 515 -39.03 -1.83 2.80
C TYR A 515 -38.30 -2.19 4.09
N CYS A 516 -38.87 -1.92 5.26
CA CYS A 516 -38.30 -2.28 6.56
C CYS A 516 -38.08 -3.80 6.68
N LYS A 517 -39.02 -4.62 6.19
CA LYS A 517 -38.92 -6.08 6.18
C LYS A 517 -37.82 -6.60 5.26
N THR A 518 -37.72 -6.03 4.05
CA THR A 518 -36.84 -6.54 2.99
C THR A 518 -35.39 -6.04 3.15
N SER A 519 -35.21 -4.77 3.48
CA SER A 519 -33.88 -4.14 3.59
C SER A 519 -33.13 -4.58 4.83
N LYS A 520 -33.84 -4.94 5.92
CA LYS A 520 -33.29 -5.19 7.27
C LYS A 520 -32.36 -4.06 7.76
N LYS A 521 -32.53 -2.87 7.18
CA LYS A 521 -31.65 -1.73 7.44
C LYS A 521 -31.89 -1.15 8.82
N PHE A 522 -33.16 -1.11 9.25
CA PHE A 522 -33.54 -0.64 10.58
C PHE A 522 -33.60 -1.81 11.59
N PRO A 523 -32.96 -1.68 12.76
CA PRO A 523 -33.03 -2.69 13.81
C PRO A 523 -34.46 -2.92 14.31
N ARG A 524 -34.79 -4.17 14.65
CA ARG A 524 -36.13 -4.51 15.16
C ARG A 524 -36.40 -3.96 16.57
N ASN A 525 -35.35 -3.65 17.34
CA ASN A 525 -35.43 -3.05 18.67
C ASN A 525 -35.54 -1.52 18.65
N THR A 526 -35.66 -0.90 17.47
CA THR A 526 -35.86 0.54 17.34
C THR A 526 -37.28 0.91 17.76
N TYR A 527 -37.42 1.93 18.61
CA TYR A 527 -38.70 2.46 19.08
C TYR A 527 -39.40 3.24 17.98
N VAL A 528 -40.73 3.16 17.93
CA VAL A 528 -41.52 3.89 16.93
C VAL A 528 -42.40 4.91 17.63
N CYS A 529 -42.35 6.16 17.16
CA CYS A 529 -43.20 7.25 17.66
C CYS A 529 -43.96 7.89 16.50
N ILE A 530 -45.19 8.32 16.80
CA ILE A 530 -46.04 8.98 15.81
C ILE A 530 -46.06 10.47 16.10
N ALA A 531 -45.72 11.27 15.09
CA ALA A 531 -45.62 12.72 15.18
C ALA A 531 -46.74 13.39 14.37
N ASP A 532 -47.30 14.49 14.89
CA ASP A 532 -48.24 15.33 14.13
C ASP A 532 -47.50 16.19 13.08
N ASP A 533 -46.32 16.72 13.44
CA ASP A 533 -45.35 17.33 12.54
C ASP A 533 -43.95 16.79 12.92
N ILE A 534 -43.26 16.20 11.95
CA ILE A 534 -41.94 15.61 12.17
C ILE A 534 -40.88 16.70 12.36
N ASN A 535 -41.03 17.85 11.69
CA ASN A 535 -40.05 18.94 11.70
C ASN A 535 -40.03 19.69 13.04
N ASP A 536 -41.17 19.78 13.74
CA ASP A 536 -41.26 20.40 15.08
C ASP A 536 -40.59 19.57 16.20
N ILE A 537 -40.45 18.25 15.99
CA ILE A 537 -39.96 17.29 17.01
C ILE A 537 -38.46 17.00 16.85
N PHE A 538 -37.88 17.32 15.69
CA PHE A 538 -36.56 16.86 15.29
C PHE A 538 -35.38 17.53 16.03
N ASP A 539 -35.59 18.73 16.56
CA ASP A 539 -34.50 19.61 17.05
C ASP A 539 -33.81 19.17 18.35
N ASN A 540 -34.19 18.06 19.00
CA ASN A 540 -33.46 17.57 20.18
C ASN A 540 -33.43 16.04 20.37
N MET A 541 -32.25 15.46 20.08
CA MET A 541 -31.61 14.30 20.70
C MET A 541 -32.44 13.00 20.82
N GLY A 542 -32.17 12.00 19.98
CA GLY A 542 -32.74 10.64 20.09
C GLY A 542 -32.57 9.98 21.47
N ASP A 543 -31.53 10.34 22.22
CA ASP A 543 -31.31 9.91 23.62
C ASP A 543 -32.35 10.49 24.61
N TYR A 544 -32.84 11.70 24.35
CA TYR A 544 -33.88 12.34 25.17
C TYR A 544 -35.22 11.63 25.01
N TYR A 545 -35.59 11.28 23.78
CA TYR A 545 -36.83 10.55 23.50
C TYR A 545 -36.79 9.12 24.04
N GLU A 546 -35.67 8.40 23.92
CA GLU A 546 -35.52 7.08 24.56
C GLU A 546 -35.70 7.16 26.08
N GLN A 547 -35.08 8.14 26.75
CA GLN A 547 -35.23 8.33 28.20
C GLN A 547 -36.65 8.76 28.58
N LYS A 548 -37.30 9.61 27.78
CA LYS A 548 -38.68 10.05 28.00
C LYS A 548 -39.66 8.89 27.85
N ILE A 549 -39.53 8.08 26.80
CA ILE A 549 -40.36 6.90 26.54
C ILE A 549 -40.20 5.88 27.66
N ASN A 550 -38.97 5.60 28.09
CA ASN A 550 -38.72 4.68 29.20
C ASN A 550 -39.28 5.19 30.54
N LYS A 551 -39.30 6.50 30.76
CA LYS A 551 -39.83 7.11 31.98
C LYS A 551 -41.35 7.21 32.00
N GLU A 552 -41.97 7.66 30.91
CA GLU A 552 -43.43 7.77 30.79
C GLU A 552 -44.12 6.39 30.79
N ASN A 553 -43.51 5.37 30.18
CA ASN A 553 -44.08 4.01 30.17
C ASN A 553 -43.92 3.29 31.51
N HIS A 554 -42.87 3.58 32.29
CA HIS A 554 -42.75 3.10 33.67
C HIS A 554 -43.82 3.67 34.61
N GLU A 555 -44.38 4.85 34.29
CA GLU A 555 -45.43 5.51 35.07
C GLU A 555 -46.86 5.10 34.64
N LYS A 556 -47.05 4.56 33.42
CA LYS A 556 -48.37 4.29 32.82
C LYS A 556 -48.68 2.82 32.48
N ASP A 557 -47.74 1.88 32.59
CA ASP A 557 -47.92 0.46 32.22
C ASP A 557 -48.40 0.25 30.75
N GLU A 558 -48.06 1.18 29.84
CA GLU A 558 -48.39 1.07 28.41
C GLU A 558 -47.31 0.28 27.63
N PRO A 559 -47.70 -0.57 26.66
CA PRO A 559 -46.75 -1.41 25.91
C PRO A 559 -45.89 -0.56 24.97
N ILE A 560 -44.58 -0.74 25.07
CA ILE A 560 -43.62 -0.03 24.21
C ILE A 560 -43.66 -0.62 22.80
N ILE A 561 -44.03 0.19 21.80
CA ILE A 561 -44.12 -0.24 20.40
C ILE A 561 -42.73 -0.15 19.76
N THR A 562 -42.22 -1.29 19.31
CA THR A 562 -40.96 -1.38 18.53
C THR A 562 -41.28 -1.68 17.07
N LEU A 563 -40.33 -1.35 16.18
CA LEU A 563 -40.44 -1.71 14.76
C LEU A 563 -40.61 -3.22 14.57
N GLY A 564 -39.97 -4.03 15.43
CA GLY A 564 -40.15 -5.48 15.44
C GLY A 564 -41.59 -5.91 15.70
N THR A 565 -42.25 -5.31 16.70
CA THR A 565 -43.66 -5.57 17.02
C THR A 565 -44.57 -5.20 15.85
N LEU A 566 -44.37 -4.02 15.24
CA LEU A 566 -45.15 -3.58 14.08
C LEU A 566 -44.97 -4.48 12.85
N LEU A 567 -43.74 -4.96 12.61
CA LEU A 567 -43.45 -5.87 11.50
C LEU A 567 -44.07 -7.25 11.71
N ASP A 568 -44.13 -7.73 12.95
CA ASP A 568 -44.79 -8.99 13.30
C ASP A 568 -46.31 -8.86 13.14
N ASP A 569 -46.91 -7.79 13.64
CA ASP A 569 -48.34 -7.50 13.47
C ASP A 569 -48.72 -7.35 11.98
N TYR A 570 -47.94 -6.58 11.22
CA TYR A 570 -48.12 -6.41 9.78
C TYR A 570 -48.01 -7.74 9.02
N THR A 571 -47.02 -8.57 9.38
CA THR A 571 -46.84 -9.88 8.75
C THR A 571 -48.01 -10.82 9.08
N ASN A 572 -48.45 -10.87 10.33
CA ASN A 572 -49.58 -11.70 10.74
C ASN A 572 -50.88 -11.26 10.06
N GLU A 573 -51.16 -9.95 10.01
CA GLU A 573 -52.33 -9.41 9.28
C GLU A 573 -52.30 -9.74 7.79
N SER A 574 -51.12 -9.73 7.16
CA SER A 574 -50.98 -10.06 5.73
C SER A 574 -51.24 -11.54 5.44
N TYR A 575 -50.92 -12.45 6.38
CA TYR A 575 -51.20 -13.89 6.27
C TYR A 575 -52.65 -14.23 6.61
N GLU A 576 -53.31 -13.49 7.51
CA GLU A 576 -54.73 -13.70 7.82
C GLU A 576 -55.67 -13.18 6.70
N LYS A 577 -55.19 -12.24 5.88
CA LYS A 577 -55.93 -11.68 4.73
C LYS A 577 -55.65 -12.41 3.40
N SER A 578 -54.66 -13.31 3.34
CA SER A 578 -54.36 -14.17 2.18
C SER A 578 -55.09 -15.50 2.27
#